data_AF-A0A5K1GVB1-F1
#
_entry.id   AF-A0A5K1GVB1-F1
#
_cell.length_a   1.000
_cell.length_b   1.000
_cell.length_c   1.000
_cell.angle_alpha   90.00
_cell.angle_beta   90.00
_cell.angle_gamma   90.00
#
_symmetry.space_group_name_H-M   'P 1'
#
loop_
_entity.id
_entity.type
_entity.pdbx_description
1 polymer ?
#
loop_
_entity_poly.entity_id
_entity_poly.type
_entity_poly.pdbx_seq_one_letter_code
_entity_poly.pdbx_strand_id
1 'polypeptide(L)' 'VCSRITCEKLKDPRFNQLYVAKDANSSESSTQLFLDKSVYSRNRCFRLPFSSKAGKQSVLLPTGRFKCNNL' A
#
# COMPACT_ATOMS: atom_id res chain seq x y z
N VAL A 1 -3.64 8.11 10.35
CA VAL A 1 -4.37 7.75 9.10
C VAL A 1 -5.06 6.41 9.22
N CYS A 2 -4.33 5.30 9.39
CA CYS A 2 -4.92 3.96 9.50
C CYS A 2 -5.99 3.85 10.61
N SER A 3 -5.75 4.43 11.79
CA SER A 3 -6.74 4.46 12.88
C SER A 3 -8.05 5.14 12.47
N ARG A 4 -7.98 6.28 11.75
CA ARG A 4 -9.15 6.99 11.24
C ARG A 4 -9.91 6.14 10.23
N ILE A 5 -9.21 5.50 9.29
CA ILE A 5 -9.83 4.58 8.31
C ILE A 5 -10.59 3.45 9.02
N THR A 6 -9.99 2.85 10.06
CA THR A 6 -10.65 1.80 10.83
C THR A 6 -11.91 2.32 11.55
N CYS A 7 -11.87 3.52 12.12
CA CYS A 7 -13.05 4.11 12.77
C CYS A 7 -14.17 4.44 11.76
N GLU A 8 -13.81 4.97 10.59
CA GLU A 8 -14.77 5.35 9.55
C GLU A 8 -15.35 4.13 8.81
N LYS A 9 -14.67 2.98 8.85
CA LYS A 9 -15.18 1.69 8.33
C LYS A 9 -16.56 1.33 8.87
N LEU A 10 -16.84 1.67 10.14
CA LEU A 10 -18.13 1.39 10.78
C LEU A 10 -19.24 2.34 10.30
N LYS A 11 -18.89 3.50 9.76
CA LYS A 11 -19.84 4.55 9.37
C LYS A 11 -20.10 4.57 7.87
N ASP A 12 -19.08 4.29 7.08
CA ASP A 12 -19.15 4.35 5.62
C ASP A 12 -18.61 3.04 5.00
N PRO A 13 -19.49 2.26 4.34
CA PRO A 13 -19.12 0.96 3.79
C PRO A 13 -18.08 1.05 2.67
N ARG A 14 -17.86 2.23 2.07
CA ARG A 14 -16.81 2.43 1.04
C ARG A 14 -15.41 2.16 1.58
N PHE A 15 -15.17 2.37 2.87
CA PHE A 15 -13.88 2.04 3.49
C PHE A 15 -13.58 0.54 3.53
N ASN A 16 -14.60 -0.33 3.39
CA ASN A 16 -14.37 -1.78 3.24
C ASN A 16 -13.57 -2.12 1.97
N GLN A 17 -13.65 -1.28 0.92
CA GLN A 17 -12.89 -1.47 -0.31
C GLN A 17 -11.38 -1.30 -0.12
N LEU A 18 -10.95 -0.74 1.01
CA LEU A 18 -9.54 -0.60 1.37
C LEU A 18 -8.98 -1.86 2.06
N TYR A 19 -9.80 -2.86 2.34
CA TYR A 19 -9.38 -4.10 2.98
C TYR A 19 -9.23 -5.22 1.95
N VAL A 20 -8.10 -5.91 2.00
CA VAL A 20 -7.74 -7.00 1.08
C VAL A 20 -7.43 -8.27 1.87
N ALA A 21 -7.73 -9.43 1.30
CA ALA A 21 -7.31 -10.70 1.87
C ALA A 21 -5.78 -10.86 1.69
N LYS A 22 -5.10 -11.34 2.72
CA LYS A 22 -3.73 -11.82 2.60
C LYS A 22 -3.74 -13.29 2.17
N ASP A 23 -2.62 -13.77 1.62
CA ASP A 23 -2.45 -15.11 1.01
C ASP A 23 -3.27 -16.22 1.68
N ALA A 24 -3.84 -17.11 0.86
CA ALA A 24 -4.72 -18.22 1.29
C ALA A 24 -4.07 -19.19 2.29
N ASN A 25 -2.75 -19.15 2.47
CA ASN A 25 -2.01 -19.96 3.44
C ASN A 25 -1.90 -19.32 4.82
N SER A 26 -2.40 -18.09 5.03
CA SER A 26 -2.44 -17.51 6.36
C SER A 26 -3.67 -18.05 7.09
N SER A 27 -3.45 -18.78 8.19
CA SER A 27 -4.52 -19.36 9.03
C SER A 27 -5.46 -18.32 9.67
N GLU A 28 -5.23 -17.03 9.45
CA GLU A 28 -6.16 -15.98 9.79
C GLU A 28 -6.91 -15.51 8.54
N SER A 29 -8.23 -15.68 8.54
CA SER A 29 -9.18 -15.02 7.65
C SER A 29 -9.26 -13.49 7.86
N SER A 30 -8.17 -12.85 8.30
CA SER A 30 -8.14 -11.43 8.63
C SER A 30 -7.86 -10.61 7.38
N THR A 31 -8.91 -9.91 6.90
CA THR A 31 -8.73 -8.88 5.87
C THR A 31 -7.84 -7.76 6.43
N GLN A 32 -6.81 -7.39 5.69
CA GLN A 32 -5.82 -6.39 6.09
C GLN A 32 -6.02 -5.10 5.31
N LEU A 33 -5.68 -3.97 5.90
CA LEU A 33 -5.73 -2.68 5.21
C LEU A 33 -4.67 -2.69 4.09
N PHE A 34 -5.09 -2.35 2.86
CA PHE A 34 -4.23 -2.25 1.67
C PHE A 34 -3.07 -1.25 1.85
N LEU A 35 -3.27 -0.25 2.71
CA LEU A 35 -2.26 0.75 3.04
C LEU A 35 -1.27 0.23 4.08
N ASP A 36 0.02 0.22 3.72
CA ASP A 36 1.10 -0.19 4.61
C ASP A 36 1.33 0.85 5.72
N LYS A 37 1.00 0.49 6.97
CA LYS A 37 1.18 1.36 8.14
C LYS A 37 2.66 1.56 8.50
N SER A 38 3.53 0.61 8.16
CA SER A 38 4.93 0.58 8.62
C SER A 38 5.80 1.68 8.00
N VAL A 39 5.32 2.33 6.94
CA VAL A 39 6.06 3.40 6.24
C VAL A 39 5.95 4.76 6.93
N TYR A 40 5.02 4.93 7.88
CA TYR A 40 4.80 6.19 8.60
C TYR A 40 5.57 6.23 9.93
N SER A 41 6.88 6.02 9.89
CA SER A 41 7.77 6.11 11.05
C SER A 41 8.89 7.13 10.84
N ARG A 42 9.50 7.60 11.94
CA ARG A 42 10.59 8.58 11.89
C ARG A 42 11.79 8.00 11.14
N ASN A 43 12.39 8.82 10.27
CA ASN A 43 13.57 8.45 9.46
C ASN A 43 13.36 7.17 8.62
N ARG A 44 12.12 6.93 8.18
CA ARG A 44 11.83 5.78 7.31
C ARG A 44 12.44 5.99 5.94
N CYS A 45 13.27 5.05 5.50
CA CYS A 45 13.80 5.04 4.15
C CYS A 45 12.70 4.69 3.14
N PHE A 46 12.51 5.57 2.15
CA PHE A 46 11.69 5.30 0.98
C PHE A 46 12.59 4.98 -0.21
N ARG A 47 12.18 4.00 -1.01
CA ARG A 47 12.94 3.58 -2.19
C ARG A 47 12.82 4.64 -3.28
N LEU A 48 13.96 4.96 -3.91
CA LEU A 48 14.02 5.98 -4.95
C LEU A 48 13.34 5.53 -6.25
N PRO A 49 12.84 6.46 -7.07
CA PRO A 49 12.42 6.15 -8.44
C PRO A 49 13.52 5.42 -9.22
N PHE A 50 13.14 4.54 -10.14
CA PHE A 50 14.05 3.78 -10.99
C PHE A 50 15.06 2.89 -10.24
N SER A 51 14.77 2.52 -8.98
CA SER A 51 15.62 1.60 -8.20
C SER A 51 14.94 0.27 -7.85
N SER A 52 15.74 -0.78 -7.69
CA SER A 52 15.31 -2.11 -7.21
C SER A 52 15.68 -2.34 -5.74
N LYS A 53 15.07 -3.34 -5.10
CA LYS A 53 15.63 -3.89 -3.86
C LYS A 53 16.88 -4.68 -4.20
N ALA A 54 17.87 -4.71 -3.31
CA ALA A 54 19.06 -5.55 -3.49
C ALA A 54 18.65 -7.02 -3.78
N GLY A 55 19.24 -7.61 -4.82
CA GLY A 55 18.93 -8.97 -5.27
C GLY A 55 17.57 -9.12 -5.97
N LYS A 56 16.85 -8.03 -6.27
CA LYS A 56 15.60 -8.05 -7.04
C LYS A 56 15.77 -7.33 -8.37
N GLN A 57 15.10 -7.86 -9.38
CA GLN A 57 15.10 -7.28 -10.74
C GLN A 57 13.96 -6.27 -10.95
N SER A 58 12.95 -6.23 -10.06
CA SER A 58 11.82 -5.31 -10.20
C SER A 58 12.16 -3.89 -9.72
N VAL A 59 11.96 -2.94 -10.63
CA VAL A 59 12.29 -1.53 -10.46
C VAL A 59 11.02 -0.69 -10.26
N LEU A 60 11.08 0.36 -9.43
CA LEU A 60 9.98 1.33 -9.33
C LEU A 60 9.92 2.21 -10.58
N LEU A 61 8.81 2.14 -11.30
CA LEU A 61 8.54 2.92 -12.50
C LEU A 61 7.28 3.78 -12.32
N PRO A 62 7.15 4.90 -13.05
CA PRO A 62 5.89 5.62 -13.16
C PRO A 62 4.76 4.67 -13.62
N THR A 63 3.61 4.75 -12.96
CA THR A 63 2.43 3.99 -13.40
C THR A 63 1.76 4.70 -14.57
N GLY A 64 1.11 3.96 -15.48
CA GLY A 64 0.44 4.53 -16.65
C GLY A 64 -0.73 5.48 -16.35
N ARG A 65 -1.13 5.62 -15.07
CA ARG A 65 -2.09 6.64 -14.61
C ARG A 65 -1.47 8.05 -14.61
N PHE A 66 -0.14 8.15 -14.57
CA PHE A 66 0.58 9.40 -14.68
C PHE A 66 0.87 9.68 -16.17
N LYS A 67 -0.03 10.41 -16.83
CA LYS A 67 0.21 10.95 -18.18
C LYS A 67 1.13 12.16 -18.06
N CYS A 68 2.44 11.94 -18.05
CA CYS A 68 3.39 13.00 -18.38
C CYS A 68 3.28 13.22 -19.89
N ASN A 69 2.38 14.12 -20.30
CA ASN A 69 2.34 14.57 -21.68
C ASN A 69 3.53 15.52 -21.85
N ASN A 70 4.62 14.99 -22.44
CA ASN A 70 5.87 15.67 -22.77
C ASN A 70 6.86 15.82 -21.60
N LEU A 71 7.92 15.01 -21.64
CA LEU A 71 9.25 15.40 -21.14
C LEU A 71 9.98 16.12 -22.28
#